data_AF-A0A858ATB5-F1
#
_entry.id   AF-A0A858ATB5-F1
#
_cell.length_a   1.000
_cell.length_b   1.000
_cell.length_c   1.000
_cell.angle_alpha   90.00
_cell.angle_beta   90.00
_cell.angle_gamma   90.00
#
_symmetry.space_group_name_H-M   'P 1'
#
loop_
_entity.id
_entity.type
_entity.pdbx_description
1 polymer ?
#
loop_
_entity_poly.entity_id
_entity_poly.type
_entity_poly.pdbx_seq_one_letter_code
_entity_poly.pdbx_strand_id
1 'polypeptide(L)'
;MKKIIFSLSTLIFTILPASQIISCQNKPEPDEDYFIPNLKEQPKSIEEIEILACEAYDKNRTYTEISTNKWDEYKNSIPNWNQLSQKERDKHNVSFNLNSMESQKQYIFYFWVNTYEYKIYQFNPEYDKTLTTPNGNKLNISAQNNHSYDRVLKLYLEDQFITKETKDHIQKIYNWGMQENPNTTSKKEK
;
A
#
# COMPACT_ATOMS: atom_id res chain seq x y z
N MET A 1 65.45 41.67 -33.37
CA MET A 1 64.37 42.11 -32.45
C MET A 1 63.05 42.17 -33.21
N LYS A 2 61.99 41.65 -32.59
CA LYS A 2 60.56 41.77 -32.93
C LYS A 2 60.08 41.18 -34.27
N LYS A 3 59.68 39.90 -34.21
CA LYS A 3 58.64 39.33 -35.07
C LYS A 3 57.28 39.85 -34.55
N ILE A 4 56.49 40.47 -35.41
CA ILE A 4 55.07 40.72 -35.17
C ILE A 4 54.33 39.82 -36.14
N ILE A 5 53.66 38.79 -35.62
CA ILE A 5 52.62 38.07 -36.35
C ILE A 5 51.39 38.12 -35.46
N PHE A 6 50.36 38.74 -36.02
CA PHE A 6 49.00 38.76 -35.49
C PHE A 6 48.50 37.33 -35.31
N SER A 7 47.92 37.05 -34.15
CA SER A 7 47.01 35.93 -33.97
C SER A 7 45.77 36.47 -33.27
N LEU A 8 44.70 36.63 -34.03
CA LEU A 8 43.35 36.77 -33.52
C LEU A 8 42.98 35.45 -32.85
N SER A 9 42.96 35.42 -31.53
CA SER A 9 42.35 34.34 -30.76
C SER A 9 40.83 34.38 -30.97
N THR A 10 40.40 33.61 -31.96
CA THR A 10 39.02 33.18 -32.13
C THR A 10 38.65 32.32 -30.92
N LEU A 11 37.79 32.83 -30.05
CA LEU A 11 37.09 32.00 -29.07
C LEU A 11 36.15 31.09 -29.86
N ILE A 12 36.63 29.89 -30.18
CA ILE A 12 35.79 28.80 -30.64
C ILE A 12 34.89 28.46 -29.45
N PHE A 13 33.66 28.94 -29.49
CA PHE A 13 32.57 28.33 -28.75
C PHE A 13 32.43 26.91 -29.30
N THR A 14 33.08 25.96 -28.62
CA THR A 14 32.71 24.56 -28.75
C THR A 14 31.32 24.42 -28.16
N ILE A 15 30.33 24.54 -29.04
CA ILE A 15 28.99 24.01 -28.81
C ILE A 15 29.20 22.51 -28.64
N LEU A 16 29.39 22.08 -27.39
CA LEU A 16 29.19 20.68 -27.06
C LEU A 16 27.75 20.38 -27.47
N PRO A 17 27.50 19.39 -28.33
CA PRO A 17 26.15 18.88 -28.46
C PRO A 17 25.81 18.41 -27.05
N ALA A 18 24.91 19.14 -26.38
CA ALA A 18 24.22 18.62 -25.22
C ALA A 18 23.60 17.32 -25.72
N SER A 19 24.32 16.25 -25.40
CA SER A 19 23.98 14.87 -25.61
C SER A 19 22.49 14.73 -25.52
N GLN A 20 21.90 14.12 -26.55
CA GLN A 20 20.56 13.55 -26.57
C GLN A 20 20.05 13.42 -25.13
N ILE A 21 19.18 14.35 -24.72
CA ILE A 21 18.35 14.11 -23.54
C ILE A 21 17.39 13.02 -24.02
N ILE A 22 17.89 11.79 -24.01
CA ILE A 22 17.06 10.64 -23.70
C ILE A 22 16.52 11.03 -22.34
N SER A 23 15.29 11.56 -22.34
CA SER A 23 14.48 11.56 -21.14
C SER A 23 14.28 10.09 -20.80
N CYS A 24 15.28 9.49 -20.16
CA CYS A 24 15.02 8.50 -19.14
C CYS A 24 14.19 9.26 -18.14
N GLN A 25 12.87 9.25 -18.35
CA GLN A 25 11.94 9.35 -17.24
C GLN A 25 12.41 8.25 -16.28
N ASN A 26 13.21 8.64 -15.29
CA ASN A 26 13.50 7.78 -14.17
C ASN A 26 12.13 7.33 -13.68
N LYS A 27 11.97 6.01 -13.70
CA LYS A 27 10.81 5.27 -13.26
C LYS A 27 10.23 5.90 -11.98
N PRO A 28 8.90 5.85 -11.77
CA PRO A 28 8.33 6.25 -10.49
C PRO A 28 9.09 5.54 -9.37
N GLU A 29 9.63 6.30 -8.41
CA GLU A 29 10.06 5.73 -7.14
C GLU A 29 8.85 5.03 -6.54
N PRO A 30 8.92 3.71 -6.25
CA PRO A 30 7.87 3.04 -5.52
C PRO A 30 7.78 3.67 -4.13
N ASP A 31 6.59 4.19 -3.85
CA ASP A 31 6.17 4.91 -2.66
C ASP A 31 6.62 4.23 -1.35
N GLU A 32 7.56 4.85 -0.63
CA GLU A 32 8.01 4.41 0.70
C GLU A 32 6.87 4.49 1.74
N ASP A 33 5.78 5.21 1.45
CA ASP A 33 4.65 5.36 2.36
C ASP A 33 3.71 4.16 2.39
N TYR A 34 3.69 3.31 1.36
CA TYR A 34 2.81 2.15 1.35
C TYR A 34 3.64 0.90 1.57
N PHE A 35 3.87 0.53 2.82
CA PHE A 35 4.67 -0.64 3.20
C PHE A 35 4.27 -1.88 2.37
N ILE A 36 5.10 -2.22 1.38
CA ILE A 36 5.02 -3.48 0.66
C ILE A 36 6.12 -4.37 1.20
N PRO A 37 5.80 -5.47 1.90
CA PRO A 37 6.74 -6.57 2.06
C PRO A 37 7.33 -6.94 0.70
N ASN A 38 8.53 -7.52 0.66
CA ASN A 38 9.08 -7.99 -0.60
C ASN A 38 8.17 -9.07 -1.22
N LEU A 39 7.32 -8.68 -2.17
CA LEU A 39 6.34 -9.54 -2.85
C LEU A 39 6.97 -10.57 -3.79
N LYS A 40 8.28 -10.78 -3.74
CA LYS A 40 8.94 -11.81 -4.57
C LYS A 40 8.89 -13.19 -3.93
N GLU A 41 8.77 -13.26 -2.60
CA GLU A 41 8.76 -14.52 -1.88
C GLU A 41 7.35 -14.84 -1.37
N GLN A 42 6.98 -16.12 -1.42
CA GLN A 42 5.75 -16.64 -0.84
C GLN A 42 6.05 -17.14 0.58
N PRO A 43 5.11 -17.03 1.54
CA PRO A 43 5.33 -17.51 2.91
C PRO A 43 5.66 -19.00 2.93
N LYS A 44 6.57 -19.41 3.80
CA LYS A 44 7.10 -20.78 3.88
C LYS A 44 6.30 -21.67 4.82
N SER A 45 5.60 -21.09 5.79
CA SER A 45 4.77 -21.82 6.73
C SER A 45 3.61 -20.96 7.25
N ILE A 46 2.68 -21.61 7.97
CA ILE A 46 1.60 -20.91 8.67
C ILE A 46 2.15 -19.97 9.73
N GLU A 47 3.19 -20.38 10.48
CA GLU A 47 3.80 -19.57 11.54
C GLU A 47 4.41 -18.26 10.99
N GLU A 48 5.00 -18.29 9.79
CA GLU A 48 5.46 -17.07 9.13
C GLU A 48 4.28 -16.15 8.79
N ILE A 49 3.14 -16.71 8.34
CA ILE A 49 1.93 -15.95 8.07
C ILE A 49 1.33 -15.38 9.37
N GLU A 50 1.35 -16.14 10.48
CA GLU A 50 0.88 -15.66 11.79
C GLU A 50 1.65 -14.40 12.23
N ILE A 51 2.98 -14.40 12.09
CA ILE A 51 3.84 -13.25 12.43
C ILE A 51 3.48 -12.04 11.56
N LEU A 52 3.43 -12.23 10.24
CA LEU A 52 3.12 -11.16 9.29
C LEU A 52 1.71 -10.59 9.51
N ALA A 53 0.73 -11.44 9.80
CA ALA A 53 -0.63 -11.01 10.09
C ALA A 53 -0.72 -10.21 11.39
N CYS A 54 0.00 -10.61 12.45
CA CYS A 54 0.07 -9.85 13.69
C CYS A 54 0.69 -8.47 13.46
N GLU A 55 1.78 -8.38 12.70
CA GLU A 55 2.43 -7.11 12.36
C GLU A 55 1.51 -6.19 11.54
N ALA A 56 0.85 -6.74 10.52
CA ALA A 56 -0.10 -5.98 9.70
C ALA A 56 -1.29 -5.49 10.55
N TYR A 57 -1.81 -6.33 11.44
CA TYR A 57 -2.89 -5.96 12.35
C TYR A 57 -2.48 -4.82 13.31
N ASP A 58 -1.31 -4.92 13.94
CA ASP A 58 -0.81 -3.87 14.83
C ASP A 58 -0.58 -2.55 14.08
N LYS A 59 -0.03 -2.61 12.85
CA LYS A 59 0.11 -1.42 11.99
C LYS A 59 -1.24 -0.83 11.60
N ASN A 60 -2.21 -1.67 11.22
CA ASN A 60 -3.57 -1.22 10.93
C ASN A 60 -4.17 -0.46 12.11
N ARG A 61 -4.04 -1.00 13.34
CA ARG A 61 -4.54 -0.34 14.55
C ARG A 61 -3.87 1.00 14.80
N THR A 62 -2.54 1.06 14.70
CA THR A 62 -1.78 2.31 14.84
C THR A 62 -2.27 3.37 13.85
N TYR A 63 -2.41 3.03 12.57
CA TYR A 63 -2.88 4.00 11.56
C TYR A 63 -4.36 4.35 11.71
N THR A 64 -5.18 3.42 12.21
CA THR A 64 -6.58 3.71 12.57
C THR A 64 -6.66 4.76 13.67
N GLU A 65 -5.85 4.61 14.72
CA GLU A 65 -5.80 5.56 15.83
C GLU A 65 -5.33 6.94 15.35
N ILE A 66 -4.23 7.00 14.59
CA ILE A 66 -3.72 8.26 14.05
C ILE A 66 -4.74 8.92 13.11
N SER A 67 -5.34 8.15 12.20
CA SER A 67 -6.37 8.67 11.28
C SER A 67 -7.59 9.20 12.04
N THR A 68 -8.04 8.49 13.09
CA THR A 68 -9.16 8.92 13.94
C THR A 68 -8.85 10.25 14.64
N ASN A 69 -7.66 10.37 15.24
CA ASN A 69 -7.24 11.61 15.90
C ASN A 69 -7.19 12.79 14.92
N LYS A 70 -6.61 12.58 13.73
CA LYS A 70 -6.57 13.60 12.67
C LYS A 70 -7.95 13.96 12.14
N TRP A 71 -8.86 12.98 12.05
CA TRP A 71 -10.24 13.23 11.65
C TRP A 71 -10.96 14.09 12.68
N ASP A 72 -10.78 13.80 13.97
CA ASP A 72 -11.39 14.59 15.04
C ASP A 72 -10.86 16.03 15.05
N GLU A 73 -9.56 16.23 14.87
CA GLU A 73 -8.96 17.57 14.69
C GLU A 73 -9.56 18.30 13.48
N TYR A 74 -9.61 17.65 12.32
CA TYR A 74 -10.19 18.20 11.10
C TYR A 74 -11.66 18.59 11.29
N LYS A 75 -12.47 17.67 11.84
CA LYS A 75 -13.88 17.88 12.14
C LYS A 75 -14.09 19.07 13.08
N ASN A 76 -13.29 19.17 14.15
CA ASN A 76 -13.38 20.26 15.12
C ASN A 76 -12.96 21.61 14.54
N SER A 77 -12.15 21.61 13.48
CA SER A 77 -11.78 22.84 12.76
C SER A 77 -12.89 23.42 11.88
N ILE A 78 -13.96 22.65 11.61
CA ILE A 78 -15.06 23.07 10.73
C ILE A 78 -16.12 23.83 11.55
N PRO A 79 -16.37 25.13 11.27
CA PRO A 79 -17.37 25.91 11.98
C PRO A 79 -18.77 25.30 11.84
N ASN A 80 -19.52 25.27 12.95
CA ASN A 80 -20.90 24.80 13.00
C ASN A 80 -21.09 23.36 12.44
N TRP A 81 -20.11 22.47 12.59
CA TRP A 81 -20.17 21.08 12.09
C TRP A 81 -21.52 20.37 12.34
N ASN A 82 -22.07 20.50 13.55
CA ASN A 82 -23.33 19.85 13.93
C ASN A 82 -24.57 20.41 13.21
N GLN A 83 -24.47 21.58 12.58
CA GLN A 83 -25.54 22.22 11.80
C GLN A 83 -25.44 21.92 10.31
N LEU A 84 -24.32 21.35 9.84
CA LEU A 84 -24.17 20.93 8.45
C LEU A 84 -25.21 19.86 8.09
N SER A 85 -25.63 19.84 6.84
CA SER A 85 -26.44 18.74 6.31
C SER A 85 -25.62 17.44 6.26
N GLN A 86 -26.29 16.28 6.18
CA GLN A 86 -25.59 15.00 6.05
C GLN A 86 -24.71 14.96 4.80
N LYS A 87 -25.21 15.49 3.68
CA LYS A 87 -24.46 15.56 2.41
C LYS A 87 -23.17 16.36 2.51
N GLU A 88 -23.16 17.44 3.31
CA GLU A 88 -21.95 18.23 3.54
C GLU A 88 -20.95 17.49 4.43
N ARG A 89 -21.42 16.85 5.50
CA ARG A 89 -20.57 15.99 6.34
C ARG A 89 -19.97 14.83 5.55
N ASP A 90 -20.74 14.21 4.66
CA ASP A 90 -20.27 13.13 3.79
C ASP A 90 -19.17 13.62 2.84
N LYS A 91 -19.32 14.82 2.26
CA LYS A 91 -18.26 15.43 1.43
C LYS A 91 -16.97 15.65 2.22
N HIS A 92 -17.07 16.13 3.46
CA HIS A 92 -15.92 16.28 4.34
C HIS A 92 -15.27 14.94 4.68
N ASN A 93 -16.07 13.91 4.94
CA ASN A 93 -15.58 12.57 5.23
C ASN A 93 -14.84 11.97 4.03
N VAL A 94 -15.41 12.07 2.83
CA VAL A 94 -14.76 11.63 1.58
C VAL A 94 -13.48 12.42 1.33
N SER A 95 -13.55 13.75 1.43
CA SER A 95 -12.38 14.62 1.21
C SER A 95 -11.26 14.33 2.20
N PHE A 96 -11.56 14.13 3.48
CA PHE A 96 -10.55 13.81 4.47
C PHE A 96 -9.87 12.49 4.17
N ASN A 97 -10.65 11.41 3.98
CA ASN A 97 -10.07 10.08 3.78
C ASN A 97 -9.21 10.01 2.51
N LEU A 98 -9.67 10.60 1.40
CA LEU A 98 -8.89 10.63 0.15
C LEU A 98 -7.58 11.40 0.26
N ASN A 99 -7.48 12.38 1.17
CA ASN A 99 -6.26 13.18 1.36
C ASN A 99 -5.45 12.78 2.60
N SER A 100 -5.93 11.83 3.41
CA SER A 100 -5.24 11.35 4.60
C SER A 100 -4.38 10.13 4.25
N MET A 101 -3.06 10.32 4.27
CA MET A 101 -2.11 9.23 4.07
C MET A 101 -2.29 8.12 5.12
N GLU A 102 -2.64 8.47 6.36
CA GLU A 102 -2.86 7.49 7.41
C GLU A 102 -4.13 6.66 7.18
N SER A 103 -5.22 7.27 6.70
CA SER A 103 -6.39 6.51 6.24
C SER A 103 -6.00 5.55 5.11
N GLN A 104 -5.24 6.02 4.12
CA GLN A 104 -4.80 5.15 3.01
C GLN A 104 -3.95 3.97 3.50
N LYS A 105 -2.99 4.22 4.41
CA LYS A 105 -2.16 3.19 5.06
C LYS A 105 -3.03 2.20 5.84
N GLN A 106 -4.02 2.67 6.60
CA GLN A 106 -4.96 1.81 7.33
C GLN A 106 -5.64 0.82 6.39
N TYR A 107 -6.20 1.28 5.26
CA TYR A 107 -6.86 0.40 4.28
C TYR A 107 -5.91 -0.68 3.73
N ILE A 108 -4.66 -0.32 3.42
CA ILE A 108 -3.67 -1.29 2.94
C ILE A 108 -3.36 -2.37 3.97
N PHE A 109 -3.13 -2.00 5.23
CA PHE A 109 -2.85 -3.00 6.27
C PHE A 109 -4.06 -3.87 6.58
N TYR A 110 -5.27 -3.33 6.47
CA TYR A 110 -6.47 -4.14 6.62
C TYR A 110 -6.61 -5.14 5.46
N PHE A 111 -6.27 -4.74 4.23
CA PHE A 111 -6.25 -5.65 3.09
C PHE A 111 -5.20 -6.76 3.26
N TRP A 112 -4.02 -6.43 3.78
CA TRP A 112 -2.98 -7.41 4.11
C TRP A 112 -3.47 -8.53 5.04
N VAL A 113 -4.25 -8.22 6.07
CA VAL A 113 -4.83 -9.24 6.96
C VAL A 113 -5.68 -10.23 6.15
N ASN A 114 -6.54 -9.74 5.26
CA ASN A 114 -7.36 -10.60 4.38
C ASN A 114 -6.48 -11.43 3.42
N THR A 115 -5.39 -10.85 2.91
CA THR A 115 -4.41 -11.59 2.09
C THR A 115 -3.78 -12.74 2.87
N TYR A 116 -3.43 -12.54 4.14
CA TYR A 116 -2.84 -13.57 4.98
C TYR A 116 -3.83 -14.66 5.36
N GLU A 117 -5.09 -14.32 5.60
CA GLU A 117 -6.18 -15.31 5.75
C GLU A 117 -6.32 -16.21 4.53
N TYR A 118 -6.20 -15.65 3.32
CA TYR A 118 -6.18 -16.45 2.09
C TYR A 118 -4.91 -17.29 1.94
N LYS A 119 -3.74 -16.74 2.30
CA LYS A 119 -2.50 -17.55 2.31
C LYS A 119 -2.58 -18.72 3.28
N ILE A 120 -3.16 -18.52 4.46
CA ILE A 120 -3.43 -19.59 5.42
C ILE A 120 -4.35 -20.64 4.80
N TYR A 121 -5.43 -20.23 4.12
CA TYR A 121 -6.32 -21.16 3.44
C TYR A 121 -5.58 -22.08 2.44
N GLN A 122 -4.57 -21.56 1.73
CA GLN A 122 -3.75 -22.39 0.83
C GLN A 122 -2.95 -23.47 1.58
N PHE A 123 -2.57 -23.27 2.85
CA PHE A 123 -1.91 -24.28 3.69
C PHE A 123 -2.88 -25.20 4.42
N ASN A 124 -3.91 -24.63 5.03
CA ASN A 124 -4.89 -25.32 5.87
C ASN A 124 -6.26 -24.61 5.77
N PRO A 125 -7.20 -25.15 4.98
CA PRO A 125 -8.55 -24.59 4.85
C PRO A 125 -9.38 -24.58 6.13
N GLU A 126 -9.02 -25.39 7.15
CA GLU A 126 -9.74 -25.51 8.42
C GLU A 126 -9.11 -24.66 9.53
N TYR A 127 -8.10 -23.83 9.21
CA TYR A 127 -7.41 -23.04 10.21
C TYR A 127 -8.31 -21.96 10.82
N ASP A 128 -8.37 -21.93 12.15
CA ASP A 128 -9.03 -20.90 12.95
C ASP A 128 -8.31 -20.77 14.29
N LYS A 129 -7.81 -19.57 14.62
CA LYS A 129 -7.00 -19.33 15.82
C LYS A 129 -7.09 -17.89 16.30
N THR A 130 -6.99 -17.72 17.61
CA THR A 130 -6.71 -16.41 18.23
C THR A 130 -5.21 -16.29 18.52
N LEU A 131 -4.60 -15.23 18.01
CA LEU A 131 -3.21 -14.84 18.25
C LEU A 131 -3.15 -13.63 19.18
N THR A 132 -2.06 -13.54 19.94
CA THR A 132 -1.68 -12.32 20.67
C THR A 132 -0.60 -11.61 19.87
N THR A 133 -0.85 -10.37 19.46
CA THR A 133 0.09 -9.58 18.67
C THR A 133 1.24 -9.04 19.53
N PRO A 134 2.35 -8.58 18.94
CA PRO A 134 3.44 -7.94 19.68
C PRO A 134 2.99 -6.79 20.59
N ASN A 135 1.98 -6.01 20.18
CA ASN A 135 1.42 -4.94 21.01
C ASN A 135 0.39 -5.43 22.04
N GLY A 136 0.24 -6.75 22.23
CA GLY A 136 -0.68 -7.35 23.19
C GLY A 136 -2.15 -7.36 22.76
N ASN A 137 -2.43 -7.05 21.49
CA ASN A 137 -3.80 -7.13 20.97
C ASN A 137 -4.19 -8.57 20.66
N LYS A 138 -5.49 -8.86 20.67
CA LYS A 138 -6.02 -10.15 20.21
C LYS A 138 -6.43 -10.05 18.74
N LEU A 139 -5.82 -10.89 17.91
CA LEU A 139 -6.18 -11.08 16.51
C LEU A 139 -6.86 -12.45 16.37
N ASN A 140 -8.12 -12.48 15.95
CA ASN A 140 -8.74 -13.71 15.48
C ASN A 140 -8.45 -13.82 13.99
N ILE A 141 -7.80 -14.90 13.57
CA ILE A 141 -7.42 -15.14 12.18
C ILE A 141 -7.93 -16.51 11.76
N SER A 142 -8.56 -16.56 10.60
CA SER A 142 -9.18 -17.77 10.05
C SER A 142 -8.86 -17.92 8.57
N ALA A 143 -8.83 -19.16 8.09
CA ALA A 143 -8.68 -19.42 6.67
C ALA A 143 -9.88 -18.87 5.89
N GLN A 144 -9.62 -18.01 4.89
CA GLN A 144 -10.65 -17.48 4.00
C GLN A 144 -10.38 -17.97 2.57
N ASN A 145 -11.38 -18.52 1.90
CA ASN A 145 -11.23 -19.02 0.54
C ASN A 145 -11.10 -17.90 -0.51
N ASN A 146 -10.78 -18.28 -1.75
CA ASN A 146 -10.63 -17.34 -2.86
C ASN A 146 -11.90 -16.50 -3.11
N HIS A 147 -13.10 -17.08 -3.03
CA HIS A 147 -14.34 -16.33 -3.23
C HIS A 147 -14.47 -15.16 -2.23
N SER A 148 -14.11 -15.41 -0.98
CA SER A 148 -14.10 -14.37 0.05
C SER A 148 -13.04 -13.31 -0.24
N TYR A 149 -11.85 -13.73 -0.68
CA TYR A 149 -10.76 -12.80 -1.02
C TYR A 149 -11.05 -11.93 -2.25
N ASP A 150 -11.63 -12.50 -3.30
CA ASP A 150 -12.08 -11.79 -4.51
C ASP A 150 -13.15 -10.74 -4.15
N ARG A 151 -14.09 -11.11 -3.27
CA ARG A 151 -15.10 -10.18 -2.76
C ARG A 151 -14.46 -9.03 -2.00
N VAL A 152 -13.46 -9.29 -1.17
CA VAL A 152 -12.72 -8.23 -0.46
C VAL A 152 -12.07 -7.29 -1.48
N LEU A 153 -11.34 -7.80 -2.48
CA LEU A 153 -10.77 -6.95 -3.54
C LEU A 153 -11.83 -6.04 -4.17
N LYS A 154 -12.97 -6.61 -4.59
CA LYS A 154 -14.05 -5.83 -5.21
C LYS A 154 -14.52 -4.68 -4.33
N LEU A 155 -14.75 -4.92 -3.04
CA LEU A 155 -15.18 -3.90 -2.10
C LEU A 155 -14.17 -2.74 -2.01
N TYR A 156 -12.88 -3.06 -1.93
CA TYR A 156 -11.82 -2.05 -1.88
C TYR A 156 -11.68 -1.24 -3.19
N LEU A 157 -11.85 -1.89 -4.35
CA LEU A 157 -11.80 -1.19 -5.63
C LEU A 157 -13.02 -0.26 -5.84
N GLU A 158 -14.16 -0.61 -5.26
CA GLU A 158 -15.39 0.19 -5.28
C GLU A 158 -15.43 1.26 -4.17
N ASP A 159 -14.56 1.16 -3.15
CA ASP A 159 -14.54 2.08 -2.02
C ASP A 159 -14.16 3.50 -2.47
N GLN A 160 -15.03 4.46 -2.13
CA GLN A 160 -14.86 5.87 -2.45
C GLN A 160 -13.82 6.58 -1.56
N PHE A 161 -13.38 5.95 -0.47
CA PHE A 161 -12.39 6.51 0.45
C PHE A 161 -10.94 6.19 0.07
N ILE A 162 -10.75 5.39 -0.97
CA ILE A 162 -9.45 4.88 -1.38
C ILE A 162 -9.00 5.60 -2.65
N THR A 163 -7.78 6.15 -2.63
CA THR A 163 -7.19 6.82 -3.80
C THR A 163 -6.87 5.81 -4.90
N LYS A 164 -6.60 6.31 -6.12
CA LYS A 164 -6.20 5.44 -7.23
C LYS A 164 -4.91 4.69 -6.89
N GLU A 165 -3.94 5.38 -6.30
CA GLU A 165 -2.65 4.85 -5.90
C GLU A 165 -2.82 3.69 -4.90
N THR A 166 -3.68 3.87 -3.90
CA THR A 166 -3.99 2.83 -2.92
C THR A 166 -4.74 1.65 -3.55
N LYS A 167 -5.66 1.89 -4.50
CA LYS A 167 -6.32 0.81 -5.26
C LYS A 167 -5.33 0.01 -6.10
N ASP A 168 -4.43 0.69 -6.82
CA ASP A 168 -3.37 0.06 -7.59
C ASP A 168 -2.45 -0.77 -6.69
N HIS A 169 -2.21 -0.30 -5.48
CA HIS A 169 -1.44 -1.01 -4.47
C HIS A 169 -2.15 -2.28 -3.98
N ILE A 170 -3.41 -2.17 -3.58
CA ILE A 170 -4.26 -3.30 -3.18
C ILE A 170 -4.32 -4.34 -4.29
N GLN A 171 -4.43 -3.92 -5.55
CA GLN A 171 -4.42 -4.83 -6.68
C GLN A 171 -3.08 -5.60 -6.80
N LYS A 172 -1.94 -4.94 -6.53
CA LYS A 172 -0.63 -5.62 -6.50
C LYS A 172 -0.55 -6.66 -5.38
N ILE A 173 -1.03 -6.32 -4.18
CA ILE A 173 -1.10 -7.25 -3.05
C ILE A 173 -2.00 -8.44 -3.41
N TYR A 174 -3.16 -8.18 -4.01
CA TYR A 174 -4.08 -9.20 -4.47
C TYR A 174 -3.43 -10.16 -5.46
N ASN A 175 -2.78 -9.62 -6.50
CA ASN A 175 -2.11 -10.41 -7.52
C ASN A 175 -1.02 -11.29 -6.92
N TRP A 176 -0.28 -10.81 -5.93
CA TRP A 176 0.67 -11.63 -5.16
C TRP A 176 -0.02 -12.69 -4.30
N GLY A 177 -1.14 -12.31 -3.67
CA GLY A 177 -2.00 -13.18 -2.88
C GLY A 177 -2.49 -14.40 -3.68
N MET A 178 -2.88 -14.17 -4.93
CA MET A 178 -3.43 -15.20 -5.82
C MET A 178 -2.40 -16.17 -6.40
N GLN A 179 -1.11 -15.85 -6.34
CA GLN A 179 -0.07 -16.79 -6.76
C GLN A 179 -0.16 -18.07 -5.94
N GLU A 180 0.00 -19.21 -6.62
CA GLU A 180 0.16 -20.50 -5.95
C GLU A 180 1.36 -20.43 -5.00
N ASN A 181 1.16 -20.88 -3.76
CA ASN A 181 2.25 -20.96 -2.81
C ASN A 181 2.95 -22.33 -2.97
N PRO A 182 4.21 -22.38 -3.42
CA PRO A 182 4.92 -23.63 -3.66
C PRO A 182 5.21 -24.45 -2.40
N ASN A 183 5.08 -23.83 -1.22
CA ASN A 183 5.28 -24.49 0.07
C ASN A 183 3.99 -25.15 0.60
N THR A 184 2.88 -24.98 -0.11
CA THR A 184 1.61 -25.62 0.24
C THR A 184 1.55 -27.00 -0.39
N THR A 185 0.91 -27.94 0.29
CA THR A 185 0.65 -29.26 -0.29
C THR A 185 -0.53 -29.18 -1.25
N SER A 186 -0.38 -28.43 -2.34
CA SER A 186 -1.17 -28.67 -3.53
C SER A 186 -0.73 -30.02 -4.11
N LYS A 187 -1.23 -31.11 -3.50
CA LYS A 187 -1.49 -32.32 -4.25
C LYS A 187 -2.31 -31.88 -5.45
N LYS A 188 -1.67 -31.91 -6.62
CA LYS A 188 -2.37 -32.01 -7.90
C LYS A 188 -3.43 -33.11 -7.74
N GLU A 189 -4.68 -32.74 -7.57
CA GLU A 189 -5.75 -33.64 -7.92
C GLU A 189 -5.68 -33.78 -9.45
N LYS A 190 -5.40 -35.01 -9.87
CA LYS A 190 -5.42 -35.47 -11.25
C LYS A 190 -6.85 -35.57 -11.75
#